data_AF-A0A1A9D3I8-F1
#
_entry.id   AF-A0A1A9D3I8-F1
#
_cell.length_a   1.000
_cell.length_b   1.000
_cell.length_c   1.000
_cell.angle_alpha   90.00
_cell.angle_beta   90.00
_cell.angle_gamma   90.00
#
_symmetry.space_group_name_H-M   'P 1'
#
loop_
_entity.id
_entity.type
_entity.pdbx_description
1 polymer ?
#
loop_
_entity_poly.entity_id
_entity_poly.type
_entity_poly.pdbx_seq_one_letter_code
_entity_poly.pdbx_strand_id
1 'polypeptide(L)' 'MSNTVTRITNRLHEEALIENEERDWYRTGRIPCSDCGTMVRTKTLETLPPHGCTDRQRARHATEQ' A
#
# COMPACT_ATOMS: atom_id res chain seq x y z
N MET A 1 -2.22 -31.40 -2.15
CA MET A 1 -2.45 -30.56 -0.95
C MET A 1 -3.85 -30.00 -1.04
N SER A 2 -4.63 -30.07 0.05
CA SER A 2 -6.08 -29.78 0.00
C SER A 2 -6.34 -28.30 -0.23
N ASN A 3 -7.23 -27.96 -1.19
CA ASN A 3 -7.58 -26.58 -1.56
C ASN A 3 -8.01 -25.69 -0.37
N THR A 4 -8.48 -26.30 0.71
CA THR A 4 -8.87 -25.62 1.94
C THR A 4 -7.67 -25.05 2.70
N VAL A 5 -6.54 -25.76 2.75
CA VAL A 5 -5.34 -25.30 3.46
C VAL A 5 -4.79 -24.05 2.80
N THR A 6 -4.70 -24.05 1.46
CA THR A 6 -4.24 -22.89 0.69
C THR A 6 -5.13 -21.66 0.90
N ARG A 7 -6.45 -21.82 0.97
CA ARG A 7 -7.38 -20.70 1.24
C ARG A 7 -7.18 -20.12 2.64
N ILE A 8 -7.00 -20.97 3.64
CA ILE A 8 -6.78 -20.53 5.03
C ILE A 8 -5.44 -19.78 5.13
N THR A 9 -4.37 -20.32 4.55
CA THR A 9 -3.05 -19.67 4.59
C THR A 9 -3.04 -18.32 3.87
N ASN A 10 -3.74 -18.21 2.74
CA ASN A 10 -3.83 -16.93 2.02
C ASN A 10 -4.57 -15.88 2.85
N ARG A 11 -5.69 -16.25 3.48
CA ARG A 11 -6.44 -15.35 4.35
C ARG A 11 -5.60 -14.86 5.53
N LEU A 12 -4.92 -15.78 6.22
CA LEU A 12 -4.05 -15.41 7.35
C LEU A 12 -2.89 -14.51 6.91
N HIS A 13 -2.37 -14.73 5.70
CA HIS A 13 -1.33 -13.88 5.13
C HIS A 13 -1.85 -12.46 4.85
N GLU A 14 -3.04 -12.33 4.24
CA GLU A 14 -3.68 -11.03 3.99
C GLU A 14 -3.96 -10.29 5.30
N GLU A 15 -4.52 -10.97 6.31
CA GLU A 15 -4.78 -10.40 7.64
C GLU A 15 -3.47 -9.90 8.29
N ALA A 16 -2.39 -10.70 8.23
CA ALA A 16 -1.09 -10.30 8.77
C ALA A 16 -0.45 -9.10 8.04
N LEU A 17 -0.65 -8.98 6.72
CA LEU A 17 -0.18 -7.83 5.95
C LEU A 17 -0.91 -6.55 6.38
N ILE A 18 -2.23 -6.62 6.56
CA ILE A 18 -3.06 -5.48 7.00
C ILE A 18 -2.63 -5.04 8.41
N GLU A 19 -2.54 -5.98 9.36
CA GLU A 19 -2.10 -5.66 10.73
C GLU A 19 -0.71 -5.02 10.76
N ASN A 20 0.21 -5.49 9.91
CA ASN A 20 1.54 -4.91 9.84
C ASN A 20 1.51 -3.49 9.25
N GLU A 21 0.72 -3.25 8.22
CA GLU A 21 0.57 -1.93 7.60
C GLU A 21 -0.05 -0.91 8.58
N GLU A 22 -1.09 -1.30 9.31
CA GLU A 22 -1.70 -0.45 10.35
C GLU A 22 -0.69 -0.10 11.45
N ARG A 23 0.12 -1.08 11.88
CA ARG A 23 1.16 -0.87 12.88
C ARG A 23 2.27 0.05 12.38
N ASP A 24 2.69 -0.11 11.13
CA ASP A 24 3.72 0.73 10.52
C ASP A 24 3.22 2.16 10.29
N TRP A 25 1.93 2.32 9.96
CA TRP A 25 1.27 3.62 9.92
C TRP A 25 1.19 4.25 11.31
N TYR A 26 0.79 3.51 12.35
CA TYR A 26 0.73 4.05 13.71
C TYR A 26 2.10 4.63 14.17
N ARG A 27 3.20 4.01 13.72
CA ARG A 27 4.56 4.47 14.04
C ARG A 27 5.03 5.66 13.20
N THR A 28 4.71 5.69 11.91
CA THR A 28 5.32 6.64 10.96
C THR A 28 4.36 7.71 10.45
N GLY A 29 3.07 7.47 10.57
CA GLY A 29 1.99 8.20 9.93
C GLY A 29 2.06 8.13 8.40
N ARG A 30 2.68 7.10 7.81
CA ARG A 30 2.87 6.98 6.36
C ARG A 30 2.27 5.68 5.82
N ILE A 31 1.69 5.74 4.62
CA ILE A 31 1.24 4.58 3.85
C ILE A 31 1.75 4.65 2.40
N PRO A 32 1.94 3.52 1.71
CA PRO A 32 2.24 3.52 0.28
C PRO A 32 1.01 3.94 -0.53
N CYS A 33 1.21 4.77 -1.56
CA CYS A 33 0.18 5.02 -2.56
C CYS A 33 0.03 3.77 -3.45
N SER A 34 -1.19 3.26 -3.61
CA SER A 34 -1.51 2.12 -4.48
C SER A 34 -1.11 2.33 -5.94
N ASP A 35 -1.15 3.58 -6.40
CA ASP A 35 -0.99 3.89 -7.83
C ASP A 35 0.47 4.15 -8.22
N CYS A 36 1.27 4.74 -7.32
CA CYS A 36 2.67 5.10 -7.62
C CYS A 36 3.70 4.48 -6.67
N GLY A 37 3.28 3.79 -5.61
CA GLY A 37 4.13 3.17 -4.61
C GLY A 37 4.88 4.14 -3.70
N THR A 38 4.64 5.46 -3.80
CA THR A 38 5.34 6.42 -2.92
C THR A 38 4.77 6.38 -1.50
N MET A 39 5.64 6.44 -0.50
CA MET A 39 5.24 6.63 0.90
C MET A 39 4.70 8.05 1.12
N VAL A 40 3.43 8.17 1.48
CA VAL A 40 2.73 9.43 1.72
C VAL A 40 2.39 9.54 3.20
N ARG A 41 2.59 10.72 3.80
CA ARG A 41 2.16 10.97 5.18
C ARG A 41 0.66 11.26 5.20
N THR A 42 -0.09 10.53 6.02
CA THR A 42 -1.55 10.67 6.14
C THR A 42 -1.95 10.91 7.59
N LYS A 43 -3.13 11.53 7.77
CA LYS A 43 -3.73 11.73 9.11
C LYS A 43 -4.64 10.57 9.50
N THR A 44 -5.20 9.87 8.51
CA THR A 44 -6.06 8.69 8.69
C THR A 44 -5.69 7.64 7.63
N LEU A 45 -6.08 6.38 7.87
CA LEU A 45 -5.94 5.28 6.91
C LEU A 45 -7.05 5.27 5.83
N GLU A 46 -8.10 6.06 6.03
CA GLU A 46 -9.28 6.07 5.16
C GLU A 46 -9.06 6.85 3.86
N THR A 47 -8.17 7.86 3.88
CA THR A 47 -8.00 8.77 2.74
C THR A 47 -6.53 9.07 2.46
N LEU A 48 -6.16 8.85 1.20
CA LEU A 48 -4.84 9.22 0.69
C LEU A 48 -4.87 10.72 0.34
N PRO A 49 -4.03 11.58 0.95
CA PRO A 49 -4.01 12.99 0.64
C PRO A 49 -3.40 13.23 -0.76
N PRO A 50 -3.70 14.40 -1.37
CA PRO A 50 -3.06 14.82 -2.61
C PRO A 50 -1.53 14.83 -2.43
N HIS A 51 -0.83 14.06 -3.27
CA HIS A 51 0.63 13.92 -3.19
C HIS A 51 1.31 13.88 -4.56
N GLY A 52 0.61 14.31 -5.62
CA GLY A 52 1.16 14.45 -6.97
C GLY A 52 1.38 13.13 -7.70
N CYS A 53 0.55 12.11 -7.44
CA CYS A 53 0.66 10.79 -8.08
C CYS A 53 0.72 10.89 -9.61
N THR A 54 -0.23 11.60 -10.22
CA THR A 54 -0.33 11.79 -11.66
C THR A 54 0.92 12.45 -12.26
N ASP A 55 1.46 13.48 -11.60
CA ASP A 55 2.65 14.18 -12.09
C ASP A 55 3.90 13.29 -12.01
N ARG A 56 4.00 12.46 -10.97
CA ARG A 56 5.10 11.49 -10.83
C ARG A 56 5.00 10.35 -11.83
N GLN A 57 3.80 9.83 -12.07
CA GLN A 57 3.58 8.82 -13.11
C GLN A 57 3.94 9.38 -14.48
N ARG A 58 3.51 10.61 -14.80
CA ARG A 58 3.90 11.31 -16.03
C ARG A 58 5.42 11.48 -16.14
N ALA A 59 6.09 11.91 -15.06
CA ALA A 59 7.55 12.07 -15.05
C ALA A 59 8.29 10.74 -15.28
N ARG A 60 7.82 9.63 -14.68
CA ARG A 60 8.37 8.29 -14.96
C ARG A 60 8.23 7.91 -16.42
N HIS A 61 7.02 8.02 -16.98
CA HIS A 61 6.77 7.70 -18.40
C HIS A 61 7.51 8.62 -19.38
N ALA A 62 7.81 9.86 -18.98
CA ALA A 62 8.62 10.78 -19.78
C ALA A 62 10.12 10.45 -19.75
N THR A 63 10.59 9.71 -18.74
CA THR A 63 12.01 9.31 -18.61
C THR A 63 12.29 7.97 -19.31
N GLU A 64 11.25 7.19 -19.60
CA GLU A 64 11.34 5.89 -20.29
C GLU A 64 11.26 6.00 -21.83
N GLN A 65 11.24 7.22 -22.38
CA GLN A 65 11.30 7.52 -23.82
C GLN A 65 12.66 8.13 -24.18
#